data_AF-A0A0D6M076-F1
#
_entry.id   AF-A0A0D6M076-F1
#
_cell.length_a   1.000
_cell.length_b   1.000
_cell.length_c   1.000
_cell.angle_alpha   90.00
_cell.angle_beta   90.00
_cell.angle_gamma   90.00
#
_symmetry.space_group_name_H-M   'P 1'
#
loop_
_entity.id
_entity.type
_entity.pdbx_description
1 polymer ?
#
loop_
_entity_poly.entity_id
_entity_poly.type
_entity_poly.pdbx_seq_one_letter_code
_entity_poly.pdbx_strand_id
1 'polypeptide(L)'
;MCVDYRTNPQKILDPPTQPTRPIQWYTMNAPEGQRGRCGSSVPTINGQIAICNPDDPFKHCCSNGGYCGTGAEYCECNGCVDYKTQ
;
A
#
# COMPACT_ATOMS: atom_id res chain seq x y z
N MET A 1 5.84 5.73 8.73
CA MET A 1 6.44 6.86 9.48
C MET A 1 7.09 6.30 10.73
N CYS A 2 8.34 6.66 11.02
CA CYS A 2 9.01 6.22 12.25
C CYS A 2 8.43 6.99 13.44
N VAL A 3 8.10 6.29 14.52
CA VAL A 3 7.64 6.90 15.77
C VAL A 3 8.81 7.00 16.72
N ASP A 4 9.09 8.21 17.22
CA ASP A 4 10.07 8.41 18.28
C ASP A 4 9.42 8.20 19.64
N TYR A 5 9.60 7.00 20.18
CA TYR A 5 9.10 6.64 21.51
C TYR A 5 9.91 7.26 22.66
N ARG A 6 11.08 7.84 22.40
CA ARG A 6 11.85 8.57 23.43
C ARG A 6 11.16 9.86 23.82
N THR A 7 10.62 10.57 22.82
CA THR A 7 9.87 11.81 23.02
C THR A 7 8.39 11.56 23.33
N ASN A 8 7.84 10.40 22.93
CA ASN A 8 6.44 10.04 23.13
C ASN A 8 6.26 8.60 23.65
N PRO A 9 6.71 8.28 24.89
CA PRO A 9 6.70 6.91 25.41
C PRO A 9 5.31 6.30 25.56
N GLN A 10 4.28 7.13 25.76
CA GLN A 10 2.88 6.67 25.88
C GLN A 10 2.38 5.97 24.61
N LYS A 11 2.95 6.27 23.44
CA LYS A 11 2.59 5.60 22.17
C LYS A 11 2.92 4.11 22.15
N ILE A 12 3.71 3.60 23.09
CA ILE A 12 3.94 2.16 23.26
C ILE A 12 2.66 1.42 23.66
N LEU A 13 1.73 2.12 24.33
CA LEU A 13 0.45 1.55 24.76
C LEU A 13 -0.61 1.57 23.66
N ASP A 14 -0.38 2.29 22.57
CA ASP A 14 -1.30 2.33 21.45
C ASP A 14 -1.40 0.92 20.83
N PRO A 15 -2.60 0.44 20.48
CA PRO A 15 -2.74 -0.84 19.81
C PRO A 15 -2.00 -0.81 18.47
N PRO A 16 -1.48 -1.96 18.00
CA PRO A 16 -0.84 -2.05 16.71
C PRO A 16 -1.82 -1.62 15.62
N THR A 17 -1.33 -0.82 14.67
CA THR A 17 -2.13 -0.36 13.54
C THR A 17 -2.56 -1.55 12.70
N GLN A 18 -3.87 -1.75 12.58
CA GLN A 18 -4.45 -2.80 11.76
C GLN A 18 -4.96 -2.23 10.44
N PRO A 19 -4.91 -3.00 9.35
CA PRO A 19 -5.48 -2.57 8.08
C PRO A 19 -7.01 -2.44 8.19
N THR A 20 -7.58 -1.46 7.49
CA THR A 20 -9.02 -1.20 7.47
C THR A 20 -9.81 -2.25 6.69
N ARG A 21 -9.13 -3.01 5.82
CA ARG A 21 -9.71 -4.09 5.01
C ARG A 21 -8.78 -5.30 4.92
N PRO A 22 -9.28 -6.47 4.47
CA PRO A 22 -8.45 -7.65 4.24
C PRO A 22 -7.24 -7.33 3.34
N ILE A 23 -6.09 -7.91 3.66
CA ILE A 23 -4.85 -7.66 2.93
C ILE A 23 -4.98 -8.19 1.51
N GLN A 24 -4.80 -7.30 0.54
CA GLN A 24 -4.80 -7.58 -0.89
C GLN A 24 -3.59 -6.93 -1.59
N TRP A 25 -2.55 -6.57 -0.84
CA TRP A 25 -1.32 -5.97 -1.35
C TRP A 25 -0.09 -6.73 -0.83
N TYR A 26 1.02 -6.57 -1.54
CA TYR A 26 2.30 -7.16 -1.13
C TYR A 26 2.94 -6.36 0.01
N THR A 27 3.28 -7.06 1.09
CA THR A 27 4.05 -6.48 2.20
C THR A 27 5.55 -6.49 1.91
N MET A 28 6.36 -5.85 2.75
CA MET A 28 7.82 -5.82 2.59
C MET A 28 8.48 -7.21 2.63
N ASN A 29 7.79 -8.23 3.13
CA ASN A 29 8.31 -9.60 3.19
C ASN A 29 8.04 -10.39 1.90
N ALA A 30 7.30 -9.84 0.94
CA ALA A 30 7.00 -10.51 -0.33
C ALA A 30 8.26 -10.74 -1.18
N PRO A 31 8.34 -11.76 -2.05
CA PRO A 31 9.45 -11.96 -2.99
C PRO A 31 9.84 -10.73 -3.83
N GLU A 32 11.05 -10.76 -4.39
CA GLU A 32 11.45 -9.78 -5.41
C GLU A 32 10.49 -9.77 -6.60
N GLY A 33 10.28 -8.58 -7.17
CA GLY A 33 9.33 -8.38 -8.26
C GLY A 33 7.86 -8.26 -7.82
N GLN A 34 7.52 -8.46 -6.55
CA GLN A 34 6.15 -8.29 -6.03
C GLN A 34 5.99 -7.07 -5.13
N ARG A 35 7.01 -6.76 -4.32
CA ARG A 35 7.01 -5.60 -3.42
C ARG A 35 6.74 -4.30 -4.16
N GLY A 36 5.76 -3.53 -3.68
CA GLY A 36 5.41 -2.24 -4.29
C GLY A 36 4.79 -2.34 -5.68
N ARG A 37 4.35 -3.52 -6.10
CA ARG A 37 3.67 -3.76 -7.38
C ARG A 37 2.19 -4.04 -7.18
N CYS A 38 1.42 -3.72 -8.22
CA CYS A 38 -0.04 -3.84 -8.25
C CYS A 38 -0.53 -4.20 -9.64
N GLY A 39 -1.84 -4.46 -9.75
CA GLY A 39 -2.51 -4.78 -11.01
C GLY A 39 -2.22 -6.20 -11.48
N SER A 40 -2.59 -6.48 -12.73
CA SER A 40 -2.49 -7.80 -13.36
C SER A 40 -1.06 -8.22 -13.72
N SER A 41 -0.08 -7.32 -13.58
CA SER A 41 1.33 -7.59 -13.89
C SER A 41 2.05 -8.45 -12.84
N VAL A 42 1.39 -8.73 -11.72
CA VAL A 42 1.91 -9.53 -10.61
C VAL A 42 0.88 -10.59 -10.21
N PRO A 43 1.31 -11.67 -9.52
CA PRO A 43 0.40 -12.72 -9.10
C PRO A 43 -0.77 -12.18 -8.27
N THR A 44 -1.89 -12.89 -8.31
CA THR A 44 -3.05 -12.57 -7.47
C THR A 44 -2.78 -12.92 -6.01
N ILE A 45 -3.40 -12.16 -5.11
CA ILE A 45 -3.41 -12.45 -3.67
C ILE A 45 -4.79 -12.99 -3.35
N ASN A 46 -4.87 -14.25 -2.90
CA ASN A 46 -6.14 -14.94 -2.61
C ASN A 46 -7.12 -14.93 -3.79
N GLY A 47 -6.62 -15.08 -5.02
CA GLY A 47 -7.44 -15.08 -6.24
C GLY A 47 -7.90 -13.69 -6.70
N GLN A 48 -7.53 -12.62 -5.99
CA GLN A 48 -7.85 -11.24 -6.35
C GLN A 48 -6.62 -10.50 -6.87
N ILE A 49 -6.83 -9.51 -7.74
CA ILE A 49 -5.75 -8.67 -8.27
C ILE A 49 -5.05 -7.95 -7.12
N ALA A 50 -3.71 -7.93 -7.13
CA ALA A 50 -2.97 -7.21 -6.10
C ALA A 50 -3.19 -5.68 -6.21
N ILE A 51 -3.50 -5.05 -5.09
CA ILE A 51 -3.73 -3.61 -4.99
C ILE A 51 -2.55 -2.91 -4.31
N CYS A 52 -2.67 -1.59 -4.16
CA CYS A 52 -1.83 -0.82 -3.25
C CYS A 52 -2.52 -0.63 -1.90
N ASN A 53 -1.76 -0.43 -0.83
CA ASN A 53 -2.30 -0.32 0.52
C ASN A 53 -3.11 0.99 0.67
N PRO A 54 -4.45 0.94 0.88
CA PRO A 54 -5.29 2.14 1.02
C PRO A 54 -4.92 3.01 2.21
N ASP A 55 -4.44 2.36 3.27
CA ASP A 55 -4.12 3.00 4.52
C ASP A 55 -2.71 3.64 4.48
N ASP A 56 -1.94 3.41 3.41
CA ASP A 56 -0.61 3.98 3.24
C ASP A 56 -0.70 5.41 2.67
N PRO A 57 -0.26 6.43 3.41
CA PRO A 57 -0.32 7.81 2.94
C PRO A 57 0.55 8.10 1.70
N PHE A 58 1.50 7.23 1.36
CA PHE A 58 2.46 7.43 0.28
C PHE A 58 2.39 6.36 -0.83
N LYS A 59 1.69 5.25 -0.60
CA LYS A 59 1.62 4.12 -1.55
C LYS A 59 0.21 3.52 -1.66
N HIS A 60 -0.78 4.38 -1.83
CA HIS A 60 -2.18 3.99 -2.00
C HIS A 60 -2.65 3.97 -3.46
N CYS A 61 -1.95 4.62 -4.38
CA CYS A 61 -2.31 4.62 -5.78
C CYS A 61 -1.50 3.60 -6.58
N CYS A 62 -2.16 2.93 -7.52
CA CYS A 62 -1.53 2.05 -8.50
C CYS A 62 -1.40 2.78 -9.83
N SER A 63 -0.17 2.95 -10.30
CA SER A 63 0.10 3.52 -11.62
C SER A 63 -0.32 2.58 -12.75
N ASN A 64 -0.46 3.12 -13.95
CA ASN A 64 -0.66 2.32 -15.16
C ASN A 64 0.49 1.33 -15.43
N GLY A 65 1.69 1.60 -14.91
CA GLY A 65 2.84 0.72 -14.96
C GLY A 65 2.83 -0.41 -13.93
N GLY A 66 1.81 -0.48 -13.07
CA GLY A 66 1.68 -1.52 -12.04
C GLY A 66 2.60 -1.29 -10.84
N TYR A 67 2.84 -0.03 -10.46
CA TYR A 67 3.63 0.34 -9.28
C TYR A 67 2.80 1.14 -8.27
N CYS A 68 3.03 0.87 -6.99
CA CYS A 68 2.39 1.59 -5.89
C CYS A 68 3.15 2.85 -5.50
N GLY A 69 2.43 3.98 -5.45
CA GLY A 69 2.96 5.27 -5.08
C GLY A 69 1.88 6.30 -4.77
N THR A 70 2.26 7.56 -4.84
CA THR A 70 1.40 8.74 -4.63
C THR A 70 1.86 9.86 -5.57
N GLY A 71 0.98 10.81 -5.87
CA GLY A 71 1.29 11.92 -6.78
C GLY A 71 0.79 11.67 -8.20
N ALA A 72 1.01 12.65 -9.08
CA ALA A 72 0.37 12.70 -10.40
C ALA A 72 0.66 11.44 -11.25
N GLU A 73 1.89 10.93 -11.23
CA GLU A 73 2.27 9.75 -12.01
C GLU A 73 1.68 8.43 -11.48
N TYR A 74 1.13 8.40 -10.27
CA TYR A 74 0.52 7.22 -9.66
C TYR A 74 -1.00 7.32 -9.48
N CYS A 75 -1.53 8.51 -9.25
CA CYS A 75 -2.94 8.73 -8.91
C CYS A 75 -3.73 9.43 -10.02
N GLU A 76 -3.09 10.28 -10.82
CA GLU A 76 -3.78 11.16 -11.79
C GLU A 76 -3.53 10.75 -13.25
N CYS A 77 -2.82 9.65 -13.48
CA CYS A 77 -2.56 9.15 -14.82
C CYS A 77 -3.78 8.45 -15.44
N ASN A 78 -3.79 8.32 -16.77
CA ASN A 78 -4.80 7.50 -17.44
C ASN A 78 -4.62 6.02 -17.05
N GLY A 79 -5.67 5.43 -16.47
CA GLY A 79 -5.66 4.04 -16.00
C GLY A 79 -5.05 3.84 -14.61
N CYS A 80 -4.63 4.92 -13.94
CA CYS A 80 -4.25 4.88 -12.52
C CYS A 80 -5.48 4.60 -11.64
N VAL A 81 -5.27 3.96 -10.47
CA VAL A 81 -6.33 3.70 -9.49
C VAL A 81 -5.87 4.16 -8.11
N ASP A 82 -6.61 5.06 -7.49
CA ASP A 82 -6.44 5.46 -6.10
C ASP A 82 -7.27 4.54 -5.18
N TYR A 83 -6.61 3.63 -4.46
CA TYR A 83 -7.28 2.70 -3.57
C TYR A 83 -7.70 3.30 -2.21
N LYS A 84 -7.27 4.53 -1.90
CA LYS A 84 -7.68 5.26 -0.70
C LYS A 84 -9.07 5.87 -0.87
N THR A 85 -9.43 6.25 -2.09
CA THR A 85 -10.73 6.86 -2.41
C THR A 85 -11.70 5.92 -3.12
N GLN A 86 -11.26 4.74 -3.55
CA GLN A 86 -12.08 3.69 -4.17
C GLN A 86 -12.93 2.90 -3.17
#